data_AF-A6X7L3-F1
#
_entry.id   AF-A6X7L3-F1
#
_cell.length_a   1.000
_cell.length_b   1.000
_cell.length_c   1.000
_cell.angle_alpha   90.00
_cell.angle_beta   90.00
_cell.angle_gamma   90.00
#
_symmetry.space_group_name_H-M   'P 1'
#
loop_
_entity.id
_entity.type
_entity.pdbx_description
1 polymer ?
#
loop_
_entity_poly.entity_id
_entity_poly.type
_entity_poly.pdbx_seq_one_letter_code
_entity_poly.pdbx_strand_id
1 'polypeptide(L)'
;MPAVSLVEWDIVEARVSAAKARYALSKQSLAFLYLVLEQFFPDRSSDYPEMIVDGGNDLGVDAIEILEREDHAEVLVFQSKHRTSLDSTDRTINDAEVLKIGSFLHCLFGREERLTKTGNLQLAEAVSRIWQLHRTGVTLPPSFIQF
;
A
#
# COMPACT_ATOMS: atom_id res chain seq x y z
N MET A 1 6.84 -18.92 7.52
CA MET A 1 5.69 -19.12 6.61
C MET A 1 5.88 -20.46 5.89
N PRO A 2 4.81 -21.23 5.65
CA PRO A 2 4.90 -22.42 4.81
C PRO A 2 5.35 -22.01 3.40
N ALA A 3 6.15 -22.86 2.75
CA ALA A 3 6.59 -22.63 1.38
C ALA A 3 5.37 -22.63 0.45
N VAL A 4 5.30 -21.65 -0.44
CA VAL A 4 4.26 -21.59 -1.49
C VAL A 4 4.46 -22.78 -2.41
N SER A 5 3.41 -23.55 -2.67
CA SER A 5 3.44 -24.66 -3.61
C SER A 5 3.49 -24.16 -5.06
N LEU A 6 3.95 -25.01 -5.98
CA LEU A 6 3.97 -24.69 -7.41
C LEU A 6 2.57 -24.32 -7.94
N VAL A 7 1.52 -25.01 -7.45
CA VAL A 7 0.13 -24.76 -7.86
C VAL A 7 -0.33 -23.38 -7.39
N GLU A 8 -0.06 -23.01 -6.14
CA GLU A 8 -0.41 -21.68 -5.62
C GLU A 8 0.32 -20.57 -6.36
N TRP A 9 1.60 -20.79 -6.69
CA TRP A 9 2.39 -19.88 -7.49
C TRP A 9 1.81 -19.67 -8.90
N ASP A 10 1.50 -20.76 -9.60
CA ASP A 10 0.93 -20.68 -10.95
C ASP A 10 -0.42 -19.94 -10.96
N ILE A 11 -1.24 -20.15 -9.92
CA ILE A 11 -2.50 -19.42 -9.74
C ILE A 11 -2.25 -17.91 -9.58
N VAL A 12 -1.29 -17.53 -8.73
CA VAL A 12 -0.95 -16.12 -8.51
C VAL A 12 -0.41 -15.49 -9.79
N GLU A 13 0.53 -16.13 -10.47
CA GLU A 13 1.12 -15.60 -11.71
C GLU A 13 0.10 -15.48 -12.84
N ALA A 14 -0.82 -16.45 -12.97
CA ALA A 14 -1.92 -16.38 -13.91
C ALA A 14 -2.83 -15.17 -13.61
N ARG A 15 -3.17 -14.96 -12.33
CA ARG A 15 -3.99 -13.80 -11.91
C ARG A 15 -3.26 -12.48 -12.15
N VAL A 16 -1.97 -12.38 -11.83
CA VAL A 16 -1.14 -11.18 -12.07
C VAL A 16 -1.10 -10.86 -13.56
N SER A 17 -0.87 -11.87 -14.40
CA SER A 17 -0.83 -11.71 -15.85
C SER A 17 -2.19 -11.27 -16.41
N ALA A 18 -3.29 -11.85 -15.92
CA ALA A 18 -4.64 -11.46 -16.29
C ALA A 18 -4.96 -10.02 -15.85
N ALA A 19 -4.60 -9.64 -14.62
CA ALA A 19 -4.81 -8.27 -14.12
C ALA A 19 -3.98 -7.25 -14.91
N LYS A 20 -2.72 -7.57 -15.22
CA LYS A 20 -1.85 -6.73 -16.05
C LYS A 20 -2.49 -6.44 -17.42
N ALA A 21 -3.05 -7.47 -18.06
CA ALA A 21 -3.75 -7.32 -19.33
C ALA A 21 -5.06 -6.54 -19.18
N ARG A 22 -5.88 -6.87 -18.17
CA ARG A 22 -7.19 -6.23 -17.89
C ARG A 22 -7.06 -4.72 -17.68
N TYR A 23 -6.02 -4.29 -16.97
CA TYR A 23 -5.80 -2.88 -16.63
C TYR A 23 -4.72 -2.20 -17.49
N ALA A 24 -4.23 -2.86 -18.54
CA ALA A 24 -3.18 -2.36 -19.44
C ALA A 24 -1.91 -1.85 -18.71
N LEU A 25 -1.47 -2.56 -17.67
CA LEU A 25 -0.36 -2.14 -16.81
C LEU A 25 1.00 -2.53 -17.39
N SER A 26 2.02 -1.71 -17.16
CA SER A 26 3.38 -1.96 -17.66
C SER A 26 4.16 -2.97 -16.81
N LYS A 27 3.97 -2.96 -15.48
CA LYS A 27 4.72 -3.77 -14.50
C LYS A 27 3.86 -4.85 -13.84
N GLN A 28 4.45 -6.03 -13.60
CA GLN A 28 3.79 -7.11 -12.85
C GLN A 28 3.59 -6.76 -11.36
N SER A 29 4.55 -6.07 -10.73
CA SER A 29 4.43 -5.62 -9.34
C SER A 29 3.21 -4.71 -9.14
N LEU A 30 2.95 -3.81 -10.10
CA LEU A 30 1.77 -2.96 -10.09
C LEU A 30 0.48 -3.77 -10.29
N ALA A 31 0.49 -4.75 -11.20
CA ALA A 31 -0.67 -5.64 -11.38
C ALA A 31 -0.96 -6.50 -10.13
N PHE A 32 0.09 -6.91 -9.41
CA PHE A 32 -0.05 -7.58 -8.12
C PHE A 32 -0.65 -6.65 -7.06
N LEU A 33 -0.19 -5.40 -6.98
CA LEU A 33 -0.78 -4.39 -6.09
C LEU A 33 -2.27 -4.16 -6.39
N TYR A 34 -2.67 -4.11 -7.67
CA TYR A 34 -4.07 -4.02 -8.08
C TYR A 34 -4.89 -5.22 -7.58
N LEU A 35 -4.34 -6.44 -7.64
CA LEU A 35 -5.01 -7.63 -7.09
C LEU A 35 -5.15 -7.56 -5.57
N VAL A 36 -4.16 -7.02 -4.86
CA VAL A 36 -4.24 -6.78 -3.41
C VAL A 36 -5.37 -5.79 -3.12
N LEU A 37 -5.39 -4.64 -3.79
CA LEU A 37 -6.43 -3.62 -3.61
C LEU A 37 -7.82 -4.17 -3.94
N GLU A 38 -7.97 -5.02 -4.95
CA GLU A 38 -9.23 -5.70 -5.29
C GLU A 38 -9.76 -6.62 -4.19
N GLN A 39 -8.91 -7.16 -3.31
CA GLN A 39 -9.39 -7.91 -2.14
C GLN A 39 -10.02 -7.02 -1.08
N PHE A 40 -9.57 -5.77 -0.95
CA PHE A 40 -10.10 -4.80 0.03
C PHE A 40 -11.23 -3.94 -0.56
N PHE A 41 -11.20 -3.67 -1.86
CA PHE A 41 -12.09 -2.72 -2.54
C PHE A 41 -12.59 -3.25 -3.90
N PRO A 42 -13.30 -4.38 -3.95
CA PRO A 42 -13.62 -5.09 -5.20
C PRO A 42 -14.34 -4.24 -6.26
N ASP A 43 -15.18 -3.29 -5.83
CA ASP A 43 -15.99 -2.46 -6.73
C ASP A 43 -15.37 -1.07 -7.02
N ARG A 44 -14.12 -0.84 -6.64
CA ARG A 44 -13.45 0.48 -6.74
C ARG A 44 -12.22 0.46 -7.65
N SER A 45 -12.21 -0.42 -8.66
CA SER A 45 -11.07 -0.55 -9.57
C SER A 45 -10.70 0.72 -10.34
N SER A 46 -11.64 1.65 -10.50
CA SER A 46 -11.39 3.00 -11.06
C SER A 46 -10.52 3.88 -10.17
N ASP A 47 -10.54 3.64 -8.86
CA ASP A 47 -9.93 4.52 -7.85
C ASP A 47 -8.50 4.09 -7.53
N TYR A 48 -8.09 2.87 -7.91
CA TYR A 48 -6.75 2.34 -7.62
C TYR A 48 -5.61 3.25 -8.08
N PRO A 49 -5.66 3.90 -9.28
CA PRO A 49 -4.61 4.84 -9.68
C PRO A 49 -4.42 6.01 -8.71
N GLU A 50 -5.48 6.44 -8.01
CA GLU A 50 -5.43 7.53 -7.03
C GLU A 50 -4.93 7.06 -5.66
N MET A 51 -5.21 5.81 -5.30
CA MET A 51 -4.72 5.19 -4.06
C MET A 51 -3.21 4.91 -4.10
N ILE A 52 -2.65 4.66 -5.29
CA ILE A 52 -1.27 4.21 -5.44
C ILE A 52 -0.31 5.38 -5.31
N VAL A 53 0.63 5.22 -4.38
CA VAL A 53 1.66 6.21 -4.06
C VAL A 53 3.06 5.67 -4.34
N ASP A 54 3.21 4.55 -5.07
CA ASP A 54 4.50 3.98 -5.49
C ASP A 54 5.27 4.97 -6.39
N GLY A 55 6.49 5.33 -5.97
CA GLY A 55 7.41 6.24 -6.66
C GLY A 55 8.71 6.41 -5.88
N GLY A 56 9.84 6.72 -6.51
CA GLY A 56 11.19 6.54 -5.94
C GLY A 56 11.56 7.17 -4.57
N ASN A 57 10.65 7.89 -3.89
CA ASN A 57 10.77 8.45 -2.54
C ASN A 57 9.54 8.13 -1.64
N ASP A 58 8.79 7.09 -1.96
CA ASP A 58 7.57 6.61 -1.29
C ASP A 58 7.78 6.01 0.11
N LEU A 59 9.02 5.99 0.60
CA LEU A 59 9.41 5.45 1.92
C LEU A 59 8.91 4.00 2.14
N GLY A 60 8.69 3.25 1.06
CA GLY A 60 8.23 1.86 1.10
C GLY A 60 6.73 1.68 1.31
N VAL A 61 5.92 2.70 1.05
CA VAL A 61 4.45 2.61 0.97
C VAL A 61 4.05 2.55 -0.50
N ASP A 62 3.23 1.57 -0.86
CA ASP A 62 2.80 1.38 -2.25
C ASP A 62 1.43 2.02 -2.53
N ALA A 63 0.54 2.05 -1.54
CA ALA A 63 -0.78 2.68 -1.65
C ALA A 63 -1.27 3.22 -0.29
N ILE A 64 -2.08 4.26 -0.34
CA ILE A 64 -2.78 4.84 0.81
C ILE A 64 -4.24 5.07 0.44
N GLU A 65 -5.15 4.61 1.29
CA GLU A 65 -6.57 4.92 1.18
C GLU A 65 -7.07 5.55 2.49
N ILE A 66 -7.91 6.58 2.37
CA ILE A 66 -8.48 7.29 3.52
C ILE A 66 -10.00 7.13 3.47
N LEU A 67 -10.56 6.37 4.39
CA LEU A 67 -12.00 6.16 4.51
C LEU A 67 -12.54 7.11 5.58
N GLU A 68 -13.20 8.17 5.14
CA GLU A 68 -13.85 9.13 6.05
C GLU A 68 -15.24 8.63 6.47
N ARG A 69 -15.50 8.67 7.78
CA ARG A 69 -16.80 8.47 8.42
C ARG A 69 -17.23 9.78 9.08
N GLU A 70 -18.45 9.81 9.63
CA GLU A 70 -19.01 11.04 10.22
C GLU A 70 -18.18 11.58 11.40
N ASP A 71 -17.57 10.70 12.19
CA ASP A 71 -16.88 11.02 13.44
C ASP A 71 -15.41 10.57 13.49
N HIS A 72 -14.97 9.75 12.53
CA HIS A 72 -13.60 9.27 12.44
C HIS A 72 -13.16 9.06 10.99
N ALA A 73 -11.86 8.92 10.76
CA ALA A 73 -11.29 8.52 9.48
C ALA A 73 -10.34 7.34 9.70
N GLU A 74 -10.46 6.33 8.84
CA GLU A 74 -9.55 5.19 8.79
C GLU A 74 -8.51 5.42 7.69
N VAL A 75 -7.23 5.28 8.05
CA VAL A 75 -6.12 5.42 7.11
C VAL A 75 -5.53 4.04 6.87
N LEU A 76 -5.71 3.52 5.66
CA LEU A 76 -5.20 2.23 5.22
C LEU A 76 -3.90 2.46 4.45
N VAL A 77 -2.81 1.88 4.95
CA VAL A 77 -1.47 1.99 4.35
C VAL A 77 -1.06 0.61 3.87
N PHE A 78 -0.76 0.49 2.58
CA PHE A 78 -0.40 -0.77 1.96
C PHE A 78 1.07 -0.77 1.57
N GLN A 79 1.74 -1.88 1.90
CA GLN A 79 3.00 -2.29 1.30
C GLN A 79 2.79 -3.68 0.73
N SER A 80 3.19 -3.87 -0.51
CA SER A 80 3.08 -5.11 -1.24
C SER A 80 4.46 -5.53 -1.75
N LYS A 81 4.64 -6.83 -1.93
CA LYS A 81 5.87 -7.35 -2.52
C LYS A 81 5.57 -8.51 -3.43
N HIS A 82 5.60 -8.24 -4.73
CA HIS A 82 5.54 -9.29 -5.75
C HIS A 82 6.91 -9.96 -5.88
N ARG A 83 6.94 -11.28 -5.76
CA ARG A 83 8.13 -12.11 -6.01
C ARG A 83 8.15 -12.50 -7.48
N THR A 84 9.33 -12.60 -8.08
CA THR A 84 9.49 -12.93 -9.50
C THR A 84 9.88 -14.38 -9.75
N SER A 85 10.13 -15.16 -8.70
CA SER A 85 10.38 -16.60 -8.78
C SER A 85 9.83 -17.35 -7.58
N LEU A 86 9.40 -18.59 -7.79
CA LEU A 86 8.95 -19.51 -6.75
C LEU A 86 10.00 -19.67 -5.63
N ASP A 87 11.26 -19.83 -6.00
CA ASP A 87 12.41 -19.97 -5.06
C ASP A 87 12.70 -18.71 -4.23
N SER A 88 11.95 -17.63 -4.43
CA SER A 88 12.05 -16.41 -3.64
C SER A 88 10.84 -16.15 -2.75
N THR A 89 9.84 -17.03 -2.79
CA THR A 89 8.62 -16.95 -1.98
C THR A 89 8.81 -17.42 -0.53
N ASP A 90 9.83 -18.24 -0.29
CA ASP A 90 10.30 -18.67 1.03
C ASP A 90 11.03 -17.54 1.79
N ARG A 91 11.50 -16.52 1.08
CA ARG A 91 12.12 -15.34 1.67
C ARG A 91 11.07 -14.56 2.45
N THR A 92 11.22 -14.58 3.76
CA THR A 92 10.46 -13.73 4.68
C THR A 92 10.53 -12.27 4.24
N ILE A 93 9.44 -11.52 4.48
CA ILE A 93 9.52 -10.07 4.57
C ILE A 93 10.55 -9.78 5.66
N ASN A 94 11.65 -9.13 5.30
CA ASN A 94 12.74 -8.91 6.24
C ASN A 94 12.41 -7.73 7.16
N ASP A 95 13.10 -7.64 8.30
CA ASP A 95 12.89 -6.56 9.27
C ASP A 95 13.06 -5.18 8.61
N ALA A 96 13.97 -5.06 7.65
CA ALA A 96 14.19 -3.82 6.91
C ALA A 96 12.96 -3.38 6.10
N GLU A 97 12.15 -4.29 5.58
CA GLU A 97 10.90 -3.99 4.87
C GLU A 97 9.81 -3.52 5.83
N VAL A 98 9.69 -4.16 6.99
CA VAL A 98 8.76 -3.75 8.05
C VAL A 98 9.13 -2.38 8.62
N LEU A 99 10.43 -2.13 8.82
CA LEU A 99 10.94 -0.85 9.32
C LEU A 99 10.65 0.32 8.39
N LYS A 100 10.42 0.09 7.09
CA LYS A 100 10.01 1.16 6.16
C LYS A 100 8.64 1.73 6.53
N ILE A 101 7.66 0.85 6.81
CA ILE A 101 6.33 1.27 7.26
C ILE A 101 6.45 1.99 8.61
N GLY A 102 7.21 1.44 9.55
CA GLY A 102 7.44 2.07 10.85
C GLY A 102 8.07 3.46 10.73
N SER A 103 9.07 3.60 9.85
CA SER A 103 9.69 4.89 9.53
C SER A 103 8.67 5.85 8.91
N PHE A 104 7.86 5.40 7.95
CA PHE A 104 6.82 6.23 7.36
C PHE A 104 5.84 6.75 8.40
N LEU A 105 5.33 5.86 9.28
CA LEU A 105 4.42 6.24 10.36
C LEU A 105 5.07 7.24 11.32
N HIS A 106 6.34 7.03 11.69
CA HIS A 106 7.08 7.98 12.52
C HIS A 106 7.15 9.37 11.86
N CYS A 107 7.46 9.44 10.56
CA CYS A 107 7.48 10.69 9.82
C CYS A 107 6.10 11.36 9.73
N LEU A 108 5.06 10.53 9.53
CA LEU A 108 3.68 10.99 9.41
C LEU A 108 3.22 11.63 10.71
N PHE A 109 3.44 10.98 11.86
CA PHE A 109 3.09 11.53 13.17
C PHE A 109 4.03 12.67 13.60
N GLY A 110 5.30 12.61 13.23
CA GLY A 110 6.28 13.67 13.45
C GLY A 110 6.06 14.92 12.57
N ARG A 111 5.09 14.88 11.64
CA ARG A 111 4.79 15.95 10.68
C ARG A 111 6.01 16.42 9.89
N GLU A 112 6.85 15.47 9.49
CA GLU A 112 8.09 15.79 8.80
C GLU A 112 7.82 16.32 7.38
N GLU A 113 8.24 17.56 7.10
CA GLU A 113 7.98 18.24 5.82
C GLU A 113 8.47 17.48 4.59
N ARG A 114 9.45 16.58 4.77
CA ARG A 114 9.97 15.75 3.68
C ARG A 114 8.89 14.88 3.02
N LEU A 115 7.83 14.50 3.75
CA LEU A 115 6.71 13.73 3.20
C LEU A 115 5.89 14.54 2.18
N THR A 116 5.76 15.84 2.39
CA THR A 116 5.05 16.76 1.48
C THR A 116 5.94 17.37 0.41
N LYS A 117 7.26 17.32 0.61
CA LYS A 117 8.27 17.83 -0.35
C LYS A 117 8.83 16.71 -1.25
N THR A 118 8.20 15.53 -1.27
CA THR A 118 8.59 14.48 -2.20
C THR A 118 8.20 14.86 -3.63
N GLY A 119 8.86 14.28 -4.63
CA GLY A 119 8.42 14.38 -6.02
C GLY A 119 7.17 13.54 -6.34
N ASN A 120 6.54 12.96 -5.33
CA ASN A 120 5.38 12.08 -5.45
C ASN A 120 4.13 12.83 -4.97
N LEU A 121 3.35 13.32 -5.93
CA LEU A 121 2.20 14.19 -5.64
C LEU A 121 1.10 13.44 -4.87
N GLN A 122 0.81 12.19 -5.24
CA GLN A 122 -0.20 11.36 -4.60
C GLN A 122 0.13 11.13 -3.12
N LEU A 123 1.39 10.83 -2.82
CA LEU A 123 1.85 10.69 -1.44
C LEU A 123 1.69 12.01 -0.66
N ALA A 124 2.10 13.13 -1.25
CA ALA A 124 2.03 14.43 -0.60
C ALA A 124 0.58 14.87 -0.32
N GLU A 125 -0.34 14.59 -1.25
CA GLU A 125 -1.78 14.85 -1.10
C GLU A 125 -2.40 13.98 -0.01
N ALA A 126 -2.14 12.66 -0.02
CA ALA A 126 -2.62 11.75 1.01
C ALA A 126 -2.12 12.15 2.41
N VAL A 127 -0.83 12.44 2.56
CA VAL A 127 -0.23 12.90 3.83
C VAL A 127 -0.86 14.21 4.29
N SER A 128 -1.04 15.18 3.38
CA SER A 128 -1.65 16.47 3.71
C SER A 128 -3.08 16.30 4.19
N ARG A 129 -3.86 15.42 3.56
CA ARG A 129 -5.22 15.08 3.96
C ARG A 129 -5.27 14.42 5.34
N ILE A 130 -4.39 13.47 5.62
CA ILE A 130 -4.26 12.85 6.96
C ILE A 130 -3.97 13.92 8.02
N TRP A 131 -3.03 14.83 7.77
CA TRP A 131 -2.71 15.91 8.72
C TRP A 131 -3.83 16.93 8.89
N GLN A 132 -4.67 17.12 7.88
CA GLN A 132 -5.86 17.96 7.98
C GLN A 132 -6.91 17.29 8.86
N LEU A 133 -7.22 16.01 8.60
CA LEU A 133 -8.18 15.22 9.39
C LEU A 133 -7.76 15.12 10.87
N HIS A 134 -6.46 14.94 11.13
CA HIS A 134 -5.94 14.97 12.49
C HIS A 134 -6.07 16.35 13.14
N ARG A 135 -5.98 17.45 12.39
CA ARG A 135 -6.16 18.81 12.93
C ARG A 135 -7.62 19.12 13.25
N THR A 136 -8.57 18.58 12.48
CA THR A 136 -10.01 18.77 12.70
C THR A 136 -10.58 17.86 13.78
N GLY A 137 -9.78 16.95 14.34
CA GLY A 137 -10.21 16.03 15.40
C GLY A 137 -11.01 14.84 14.88
N VAL A 138 -10.99 14.58 13.57
CA VAL A 138 -11.72 13.50 12.89
C VAL A 138 -10.87 12.22 12.81
N THR A 139 -9.72 12.14 13.49
CA THR A 139 -8.96 10.88 13.62
C THR A 139 -8.97 10.44 15.08
N LEU A 140 -9.47 9.23 15.36
CA LEU A 140 -9.57 8.61 16.69
C LEU A 140 -8.54 7.46 16.89
N PRO A 141 -8.35 6.95 18.12
CA PRO A 141 -7.07 6.79 18.84
C PRO A 141 -6.23 5.54 18.44
N PRO A 142 -5.00 5.41 18.96
CA PRO A 142 -4.13 4.24 18.75
C PRO A 142 -4.74 2.98 19.37
N SER A 143 -5.60 2.32 18.63
CA SER A 143 -6.06 0.96 18.87
C SER A 143 -6.14 0.32 17.49
N PHE A 144 -5.61 -0.89 17.35
CA PHE A 144 -5.43 -1.66 16.11
C PHE A 144 -4.07 -1.53 15.41
N ILE A 145 -3.01 -1.85 16.15
CA ILE A 145 -1.98 -2.75 15.62
C ILE A 145 -2.38 -4.15 16.09
N GLN A 146 -2.98 -4.97 15.23
CA GLN A 146 -3.07 -6.41 15.45
C GLN A 146 -1.99 -7.08 14.59
N PHE A 147 -1.14 -7.87 15.27
CA PHE A 147 -0.10 -8.72 14.70
C PHE A 147 -0.69 -9.92 13.95
#